data_AF-A0A9E1WL95-F1
#
_entry.id   AF-A0A9E1WL95-F1
#
_cell.length_a   1.000
_cell.length_b   1.000
_cell.length_c   1.000
_cell.angle_alpha   90.00
_cell.angle_beta   90.00
_cell.angle_gamma   90.00
#
_symmetry.space_group_name_H-M   'P 1'
#
loop_
_entity.id
_entity.type
_entity.pdbx_description
1 polymer ?
#
loop_
_entity_poly.entity_id
_entity_poly.type
_entity_poly.pdbx_seq_one_letter_code
_entity_poly.pdbx_strand_id
1 'polypeptide(L)' 'TSFNDLDDWEFAEHAKIFGGDGYRVTTRAELKDALEIAYNTRGKFQLVEVMMDRKAISPALKRFTDAIKASN' A
#
# COMPACT_ATOMS: atom_id res chain seq x y z
N THR A 1 -21.42 4.31 9.70
CA THR A 1 -20.02 4.77 9.87
C THR A 1 -19.41 4.69 8.49
N SER A 2 -19.27 5.80 7.75
CA SER A 2 -18.94 5.71 6.30
C SER A 2 -18.18 6.91 5.73
N PHE A 3 -17.60 7.79 6.56
CA PHE A 3 -16.90 8.98 6.05
C PHE A 3 -15.47 8.68 5.58
N ASN A 4 -14.78 7.72 6.22
CA ASN A 4 -13.39 7.37 5.93
C ASN A 4 -13.24 6.02 5.20
N ASP A 5 -14.35 5.39 4.82
CA ASP A 5 -14.30 4.14 4.06
C ASP A 5 -14.12 4.48 2.59
N LEU A 6 -12.95 4.11 2.06
CA LEU A 6 -12.70 4.07 0.63
C LEU A 6 -12.92 2.64 0.14
N ASP A 7 -13.51 2.51 -1.04
CA ASP A 7 -13.66 1.23 -1.73
C ASP A 7 -12.30 0.71 -2.21
N ASP A 8 -12.24 -0.59 -2.54
CA ASP A 8 -11.06 -1.20 -3.13
C ASP A 8 -10.92 -0.74 -4.58
N TRP A 9 -9.79 -0.12 -4.90
CA TRP A 9 -9.55 0.48 -6.22
C TRP A 9 -8.68 -0.40 -7.10
N GLU A 10 -8.21 -1.56 -6.62
CA GLU A 10 -7.39 -2.50 -7.39
C GLU A 10 -6.24 -1.80 -8.13
N PHE A 11 -5.40 -1.07 -7.39
CA PHE A 11 -4.37 -0.19 -7.96
C PHE A 11 -3.40 -0.93 -8.89
N ALA A 12 -3.12 -2.21 -8.60
CA ALA A 12 -2.28 -3.05 -9.44
C ALA A 12 -2.81 -3.20 -10.88
N GLU A 13 -4.12 -3.33 -11.09
CA GLU A 13 -4.70 -3.49 -12.43
C GLU A 13 -4.58 -2.21 -13.26
N HIS A 14 -4.63 -1.06 -12.61
CA HIS A 14 -4.50 0.24 -13.25
C HIS A 14 -3.07 0.55 -13.72
N ALA A 15 -2.04 -0.14 -13.20
CA ALA A 15 -0.65 0.07 -13.58
C ALA A 15 -0.40 -0.10 -15.09
N LYS A 16 -1.15 -1.02 -15.73
CA LYS A 16 -1.08 -1.27 -17.19
C LYS A 16 -1.50 -0.07 -18.02
N ILE A 17 -2.46 0.73 -17.54
CA ILE A 17 -2.95 1.94 -18.23
C ILE A 17 -1.83 2.99 -18.33
N PHE A 18 -0.92 3.01 -17.35
CA PHE A 18 0.24 3.89 -17.33
C PHE A 18 1.46 3.30 -18.06
N GLY A 19 1.29 2.17 -18.77
CA GLY A 19 2.38 1.47 -19.45
C GLY A 19 3.34 0.75 -18.51
N GLY A 20 2.92 0.49 -17.26
CA GLY A 20 3.70 -0.18 -16.24
C GLY A 20 3.21 -1.60 -15.92
N ASP A 21 3.89 -2.22 -14.97
CA ASP A 21 3.51 -3.51 -14.39
C ASP A 21 3.01 -3.30 -12.95
N GLY A 22 1.95 -4.01 -12.58
CA GLY A 22 1.30 -3.90 -11.27
C GLY A 22 1.33 -5.23 -10.53
N TYR A 23 1.58 -5.19 -9.23
CA TYR A 23 1.65 -6.35 -8.35
C TYR A 23 0.83 -6.08 -7.10
N ARG A 24 -0.13 -6.96 -6.80
CA ARG A 24 -0.86 -6.94 -5.53
C ARG A 24 -0.29 -8.00 -4.61
N VAL A 25 0.11 -7.61 -3.41
CA VAL A 25 0.80 -8.48 -2.44
C VAL A 25 0.14 -8.42 -1.07
N THR A 26 0.09 -9.56 -0.39
CA THR A 26 -0.54 -9.73 0.93
C THR A 26 0.45 -10.25 1.97
N THR A 27 1.58 -10.82 1.54
CA THR A 27 2.61 -11.35 2.44
C THR A 27 3.95 -10.65 2.27
N ARG A 28 4.81 -10.80 3.29
CA ARG A 28 6.18 -10.27 3.26
C ARG A 28 7.04 -10.95 2.19
N ALA A 29 6.79 -12.23 1.91
CA ALA A 29 7.50 -12.96 0.86
C ALA A 29 7.13 -12.41 -0.52
N GLU A 30 5.83 -12.27 -0.78
CA GLU A 30 5.33 -11.66 -2.02
C GLU A 30 5.86 -10.23 -2.22
N LEU A 31 5.90 -9.42 -1.15
CA LEU A 31 6.46 -8.07 -1.23
C LEU A 31 7.94 -8.09 -1.61
N LYS A 32 8.75 -8.97 -1.00
CA LYS A 32 10.17 -9.11 -1.35
C LYS A 32 10.31 -9.46 -2.84
N ASP A 33 9.57 -10.45 -3.31
CA ASP A 33 9.68 -10.94 -4.68
C ASP A 33 9.20 -9.87 -5.68
N ALA A 34 8.12 -9.15 -5.37
CA ALA A 34 7.63 -8.03 -6.18
C ALA A 34 8.66 -6.89 -6.25
N LEU A 35 9.35 -6.58 -5.15
CA LEU A 35 10.42 -5.59 -5.13
C LEU A 35 11.64 -6.03 -5.95
N GLU A 36 12.00 -7.31 -5.90
CA GLU A 36 13.08 -7.86 -6.72
C GLU A 36 12.74 -7.79 -8.21
N ILE A 37 11.51 -8.12 -8.59
CA ILE A 37 11.05 -8.00 -9.98
C ILE A 37 11.07 -6.53 -10.40
N ALA A 38 10.45 -5.64 -9.63
CA ALA A 38 10.40 -4.21 -9.93
C ALA A 38 11.79 -3.58 -10.02
N TYR A 39 12.73 -4.00 -9.16
CA TYR A 39 14.11 -3.54 -9.18
C TYR A 39 14.90 -4.08 -10.36
N ASN A 40 14.52 -5.21 -10.98
CA ASN A 40 15.23 -5.76 -12.14
C ASN A 40 14.61 -5.33 -13.48
N THR A 41 13.32 -4.99 -13.50
CA THR A 41 12.67 -4.42 -14.68
C THR A 41 13.16 -2.99 -14.93
N ARG A 42 13.60 -2.68 -16.15
CA ARG A 42 14.07 -1.36 -16.56
C ARG A 42 13.11 -0.72 -17.56
N GLY A 43 13.01 0.60 -17.53
CA GLY A 43 12.24 1.35 -18.53
C GLY A 43 10.71 1.20 -18.42
N LYS A 44 10.21 0.63 -17.33
CA LYS A 44 8.77 0.52 -17.06
C LYS A 44 8.43 1.08 -15.69
N PHE A 45 7.26 1.70 -15.59
CA PHE A 45 6.65 2.01 -14.31
C PHE A 45 6.31 0.71 -13.57
N GLN A 46 6.53 0.66 -12.26
CA GLN A 46 6.25 -0.52 -11.42
C GLN A 46 5.41 -0.05 -10.24
N LEU A 47 4.25 -0.68 -10.04
CA LEU A 47 3.35 -0.39 -8.93
C LEU A 47 3.20 -1.64 -8.07
N VAL A 48 3.51 -1.54 -6.78
CA VAL A 48 3.31 -2.62 -5.81
C VAL A 48 2.23 -2.18 -4.81
N GLU A 49 1.06 -2.77 -4.94
CA GLU A 49 -0.09 -2.60 -4.07
C GLU A 49 0.04 -3.54 -2.87
N VAL A 50 0.45 -2.99 -1.72
CA VAL A 50 0.64 -3.76 -0.48
C VAL A 50 -0.65 -3.76 0.33
N MET A 51 -1.28 -4.93 0.41
CA MET A 51 -2.49 -5.11 1.20
C MET A 51 -2.12 -5.25 2.67
N MET A 52 -2.57 -4.29 3.48
CA MET A 52 -2.39 -4.28 4.93
C MET A 52 -3.74 -4.29 5.63
N ASP A 53 -3.77 -4.82 6.85
CA ASP A 53 -4.94 -4.68 7.71
C ASP A 53 -5.22 -3.19 7.98
N ARG A 54 -6.48 -2.76 7.89
CA ARG A 54 -6.89 -1.37 8.15
C ARG A 54 -6.50 -0.87 9.55
N LYS A 55 -6.30 -1.78 10.51
CA LYS A 55 -5.88 -1.51 11.89
C LYS A 55 -4.35 -1.56 12.06
N ALA A 56 -3.60 -1.86 11.01
CA ALA A 56 -2.14 -1.85 11.04
C ALA A 56 -1.65 -0.38 11.04
N ILE A 57 -1.28 0.11 12.22
CA ILE A 57 -0.77 1.46 12.42
C ILE A 57 0.60 1.36 13.09
N SER A 58 1.56 2.19 12.66
CA SER A 58 2.87 2.20 13.32
C SER A 58 2.75 2.67 14.78
N PRO A 59 3.60 2.16 15.69
CA PRO A 59 3.59 2.59 17.09
C PRO A 59 3.77 4.11 17.24
N ALA A 60 4.58 4.72 16.36
CA ALA A 60 4.80 6.16 16.34
C ALA A 60 3.53 6.94 15.98
N LEU A 61 2.81 6.52 14.94
CA LEU A 61 1.58 7.16 14.51
C LEU A 61 0.47 6.99 15.56
N LYS A 62 0.38 5.81 16.19
CA LYS A 62 -0.54 5.60 17.32
C LYS A 62 -0.30 6.58 18.47
N ARG A 63 0.96 6.72 18.91
CA ARG A 63 1.34 7.65 19.99
C ARG A 63 0.99 9.10 19.66
N PHE A 64 1.21 9.50 18.41
CA PHE A 64 0.87 10.84 17.95
C PHE A 64 -0.65 11.08 17.97
N THR A 65 -1.45 10.16 17.44
CA THR A 65 -2.91 10.30 17.43
C THR A 65 -3.52 10.30 18.83
N ASP A 66 -2.96 9.52 19.75
CA ASP A 66 -3.42 9.46 21.14
C ASP A 66 -3.18 10.82 21.85
N ALA A 67 -2.04 11.47 21.60
CA ALA A 67 -1.72 12.78 22.16
C ALA A 67 -2.64 13.89 21.63
N ILE A 68 -2.97 13.89 20.34
CA ILE A 68 -3.89 14.88 19.74
C ILE A 68 -5.31 14.71 20.29
N LYS A 69 -5.81 13.48 20.44
CA LYS A 69 -7.16 13.23 20.98
C LYS A 69 -7.32 13.64 22.44
N ALA A 70 -6.24 13.60 23.23
CA ALA A 70 -6.29 14.03 24.63
C ALA A 70 -6.28 15.57 24.79
N SER A 71 -5.96 16.30 23.72
CA SER A 71 -5.81 17.77 23.71
C SER A 71 -6.99 18.50 23.04
N ASN A 72 -7.98 17.76 22.53
CA ASN A 72 -9.24 18.24 21.94
C ASN A 72 -10.43 17.79 22.78
#